data_AF-B4GEG2-F1
#
_entry.id   AF-B4GEG2-F1
#
_cell.length_a   1.000
_cell.length_b   1.000
_cell.length_c   1.000
_cell.angle_alpha   90.00
_cell.angle_beta   90.00
_cell.angle_gamma   90.00
#
_symmetry.space_group_name_H-M   'P 1'
#
loop_
_entity.id
_entity.type
_entity.pdbx_description
1 polymer ?
#
loop_
_entity_poly.entity_id
_entity_poly.type
_entity_poly.pdbx_seq_one_letter_code
_entity_poly.pdbx_strand_id
1 'polypeptide(L)'
;MEYTTKTQIYQKVKKPLLERQRRARINKCLDTLKTLVAELRGDDGILRMDKAEMLESAVIFMRQQKSNKTSASTATPAQSALPLDSFRNGYMNAVNEVSRVMASTPGMSVDLGKSVMTHLGRIYKNLQQFHEAQTTMVVESESEMDCSSSSSAAPLSPASSGYHSDCESPAPSPMPEESEKLWRPW
;
A
#
# COMPACT_ATOMS: atom_id res chain seq x y z
N MET A 1 31.48 -13.23 -45.33
CA MET A 1 30.22 -12.93 -44.65
C MET A 1 30.51 -12.97 -43.15
N GLU A 2 30.63 -11.83 -42.50
CA GLU A 2 30.95 -11.79 -41.06
C GLU A 2 29.72 -12.18 -40.24
N TYR A 3 29.84 -13.25 -39.45
CA TYR A 3 28.76 -13.70 -38.57
C TYR A 3 28.90 -13.01 -37.21
N THR A 4 27.99 -12.11 -36.90
CA THR A 4 27.92 -11.46 -35.58
C THR A 4 27.40 -12.47 -34.55
N THR A 5 28.13 -12.65 -33.45
CA THR A 5 27.74 -13.62 -32.42
C THR A 5 26.47 -13.17 -31.68
N LYS A 6 25.68 -14.13 -31.17
CA LYS A 6 24.47 -13.86 -30.36
C LYS A 6 24.73 -12.88 -29.21
N THR A 7 25.89 -12.99 -28.57
CA THR A 7 26.35 -12.07 -27.50
C THR A 7 26.56 -10.64 -28.01
N GLN A 8 27.18 -10.47 -29.18
CA GLN A 8 27.38 -9.14 -29.78
C GLN A 8 26.06 -8.49 -30.17
N ILE A 9 25.11 -9.26 -30.73
CA ILE A 9 23.74 -8.79 -31.03
C ILE A 9 23.03 -8.35 -29.74
N TYR A 10 23.15 -9.14 -28.67
CA TYR A 10 22.57 -8.79 -27.38
C TYR A 10 23.12 -7.47 -26.83
N GLN A 11 24.45 -7.31 -26.78
CA GLN A 11 25.09 -6.14 -26.20
C GLN A 11 24.88 -4.87 -27.03
N LYS A 12 24.95 -4.97 -28.37
CA LYS A 12 24.89 -3.80 -29.26
C LYS A 12 23.47 -3.41 -29.67
N VAL A 13 22.52 -4.35 -29.65
CA VAL A 13 21.17 -4.11 -30.19
C VAL A 13 20.10 -4.32 -29.12
N LYS A 14 19.98 -5.53 -28.56
CA LYS A 14 18.87 -5.89 -27.66
C LYS A 14 18.94 -5.12 -26.34
N LYS A 15 20.12 -5.05 -25.71
CA LYS A 15 20.31 -4.36 -24.43
C LYS A 15 20.02 -2.84 -24.54
N PRO A 16 20.55 -2.09 -25.55
CA PRO A 16 20.18 -0.69 -25.75
C PRO A 16 18.70 -0.47 -26.03
N LEU A 17 18.06 -1.37 -26.79
CA LEU A 17 16.63 -1.30 -27.08
C LEU A 17 15.79 -1.44 -25.80
N LEU A 18 16.07 -2.45 -24.99
CA LEU A 18 15.36 -2.68 -23.72
C LEU A 18 15.53 -1.51 -22.76
N GLU A 19 16.73 -0.93 -22.70
CA GLU A 19 16.97 0.23 -21.85
C GLU A 19 16.22 1.48 -22.34
N ARG A 20 16.13 1.70 -23.66
CA ARG A 20 15.29 2.76 -24.22
C ARG A 20 13.82 2.57 -23.83
N GLN A 21 13.31 1.34 -23.92
CA GLN A 21 11.93 1.01 -23.52
C GLN A 21 11.71 1.24 -22.02
N ARG A 22 12.66 0.81 -21.17
CA ARG A 22 12.61 1.06 -19.73
C ARG A 22 12.58 2.56 -19.42
N ARG A 23 13.46 3.35 -20.04
CA ARG A 23 13.50 4.82 -19.88
C ARG A 23 12.22 5.50 -20.32
N ALA A 24 11.62 5.07 -21.43
CA ALA A 24 10.33 5.58 -21.89
C ALA A 24 9.22 5.32 -20.87
N ARG A 25 9.17 4.10 -20.29
CA ARG A 25 8.22 3.76 -19.22
C ARG A 25 8.43 4.65 -17.99
N ILE A 26 9.67 4.82 -17.54
CA ILE A 26 9.99 5.66 -16.37
C ILE A 26 9.51 7.10 -16.60
N ASN A 27 9.85 7.70 -17.75
CA ASN A 27 9.43 9.07 -18.05
C ASN A 27 7.89 9.19 -18.09
N LYS A 28 7.17 8.25 -18.71
CA LYS A 28 5.69 8.25 -18.69
C LYS A 28 5.13 8.24 -17.27
N CYS A 29 5.70 7.43 -16.38
CA CYS A 29 5.30 7.40 -14.97
C CYS A 29 5.59 8.73 -14.27
N LEU A 30 6.73 9.36 -14.53
CA LEU A 30 7.09 10.67 -13.96
C LEU A 30 6.15 11.79 -14.45
N ASP A 31 5.79 11.80 -15.73
CA ASP A 31 4.86 12.79 -16.28
C ASP A 31 3.45 12.63 -15.68
N THR A 32 3.01 11.38 -15.52
CA THR A 32 1.73 11.06 -14.85
C THR A 32 1.75 11.50 -13.39
N LEU A 33 2.84 11.19 -12.66
CA LEU A 33 3.01 11.59 -11.27
C LEU A 33 2.98 13.11 -11.11
N LYS A 34 3.70 13.83 -11.96
CA LYS A 34 3.75 15.29 -11.96
C LYS A 34 2.36 15.91 -12.13
N THR A 35 1.58 15.37 -13.07
CA THR A 35 0.20 15.81 -13.33
C THR A 35 -0.70 15.55 -12.13
N LEU A 36 -0.68 14.33 -11.58
CA LEU A 36 -1.49 13.97 -10.41
C LEU A 36 -1.16 14.84 -9.18
N VAL A 37 0.12 15.09 -8.91
CA VAL A 37 0.53 15.92 -7.76
C VAL A 37 0.11 17.37 -7.96
N ALA A 38 0.23 17.92 -9.18
CA ALA A 38 -0.25 19.27 -9.50
C ALA A 38 -1.77 19.41 -9.30
N GLU A 39 -2.56 18.46 -9.84
CA GLU A 39 -4.02 18.43 -9.70
C GLU A 39 -4.45 18.31 -8.23
N LEU A 40 -3.86 17.39 -7.47
CA LEU A 40 -4.22 17.17 -6.07
C LEU A 40 -3.81 18.31 -5.14
N ARG A 41 -2.76 19.06 -5.50
CA ARG A 41 -2.27 20.22 -4.72
C ARG A 41 -2.89 21.54 -5.19
N GLY A 42 -3.47 21.57 -6.39
CA GLY A 42 -3.94 22.80 -7.04
C GLY A 42 -2.80 23.75 -7.42
N ASP A 43 -1.61 23.22 -7.73
CA ASP A 43 -0.41 24.01 -8.02
C ASP A 43 0.23 23.56 -9.34
N ASP A 44 -0.08 24.30 -10.42
CA ASP A 44 0.48 24.09 -11.76
C ASP A 44 1.99 24.39 -11.83
N GLY A 45 2.57 25.04 -10.81
CA GLY A 45 4.02 25.25 -10.71
C GLY A 45 4.80 23.93 -10.68
N ILE A 46 4.18 22.86 -10.19
CA ILE A 46 4.78 21.52 -10.10
C ILE A 46 5.11 20.97 -11.49
N LEU A 47 4.35 21.34 -12.53
CA LEU A 47 4.63 20.90 -13.91
C LEU A 47 5.98 21.41 -14.44
N ARG A 48 6.49 22.52 -13.90
CA ARG A 48 7.74 23.17 -14.34
C ARG A 48 8.97 22.76 -13.53
N MET A 49 8.79 22.05 -12.42
CA MET A 49 9.88 21.58 -11.57
C MET A 49 10.79 20.59 -12.30
N ASP A 50 12.05 20.49 -11.87
CA ASP A 50 12.94 19.46 -12.40
C ASP A 50 12.55 18.05 -11.89
N LYS A 51 13.31 17.02 -12.26
CA LYS A 51 13.01 15.63 -11.84
C LYS A 51 13.23 15.39 -10.35
N ALA A 52 14.23 16.00 -9.74
CA ALA A 52 14.54 15.78 -8.33
C ALA A 52 13.57 16.56 -7.44
N GLU A 53 13.34 17.83 -7.76
CA GLU A 53 12.40 18.71 -7.09
C GLU A 53 10.96 18.17 -7.13
N MET A 54 10.48 17.70 -8.29
CA MET A 54 9.14 17.12 -8.40
C MET A 54 9.00 15.85 -7.56
N LEU A 55 10.03 15.02 -7.48
CA LEU A 55 10.03 13.82 -6.63
C LEU A 55 10.02 14.18 -5.14
N GLU A 56 10.78 15.20 -4.74
CA GLU A 56 10.76 15.71 -3.36
C GLU A 56 9.37 16.26 -2.99
N SER A 57 8.79 17.09 -3.86
CA SER A 57 7.43 17.62 -3.70
C SER A 57 6.39 16.50 -3.57
N ALA A 58 6.49 15.47 -4.41
CA ALA A 58 5.61 14.30 -4.35
C ALA A 58 5.76 13.53 -3.02
N VAL A 59 7.00 13.33 -2.54
CA VAL A 59 7.24 12.66 -1.25
C VAL A 59 6.68 13.49 -0.09
N ILE A 60 6.92 14.80 -0.10
CA ILE A 60 6.38 15.74 0.89
C ILE A 60 4.84 15.69 0.88
N PHE A 61 4.21 15.68 -0.30
CA PHE A 61 2.76 15.54 -0.44
C PHE A 61 2.25 14.21 0.15
N MET A 62 2.88 13.08 -0.17
CA MET A 62 2.49 11.76 0.37
C MET A 62 2.64 11.70 1.90
N ARG A 63 3.69 12.30 2.46
CA ARG A 63 3.88 12.39 3.92
C ARG A 63 2.79 13.24 4.58
N GLN A 64 2.43 14.37 4.00
CA GLN A 64 1.32 15.21 4.47
C GLN A 64 -0.01 14.45 4.40
N GLN A 65 -0.29 13.75 3.30
CA GLN A 65 -1.50 12.94 3.16
C GLN A 65 -1.57 11.83 4.22
N LYS A 66 -0.46 11.12 4.47
CA LYS A 66 -0.38 10.09 5.51
C LYS A 66 -0.54 10.68 6.90
N SER A 67 0.13 11.80 7.20
CA SER A 67 0.02 12.49 8.49
C SER A 67 -1.39 13.01 8.73
N ASN A 68 -2.01 13.67 7.76
CA ASN A 68 -3.39 14.14 7.82
C ASN A 68 -4.38 12.99 8.03
N LYS A 69 -4.13 11.82 7.42
CA LYS A 69 -4.96 10.64 7.63
C LYS A 69 -4.78 10.03 9.04
N THR A 70 -3.61 10.17 9.65
CA THR A 70 -3.34 9.74 11.04
C THR A 70 -3.72 10.77 12.11
N SER A 71 -3.79 12.07 11.78
CA SER A 71 -4.21 13.13 12.71
C SER A 71 -5.72 13.44 12.61
N ALA A 72 -6.36 13.11 11.48
CA ALA A 72 -7.81 13.20 11.31
C ALA A 72 -8.59 12.09 12.05
N SER A 73 -7.94 11.16 12.75
CA SER A 73 -8.61 10.35 13.78
C SER A 73 -9.03 11.17 15.02
N THR A 74 -8.70 12.47 15.06
CA THR A 74 -9.07 13.37 16.17
C THR A 74 -9.89 14.61 15.72
N ALA A 75 -10.03 14.89 14.42
CA ALA A 75 -10.91 15.97 13.92
C ALA A 75 -11.19 15.86 12.40
N THR A 76 -12.45 15.58 12.03
CA THR A 76 -13.07 15.44 10.68
C THR A 76 -13.12 16.73 9.83
N PRO A 77 -13.62 16.72 8.54
CA PRO A 77 -13.46 15.75 7.44
C PRO A 77 -13.37 16.39 6.01
N ALA A 78 -12.76 15.70 5.04
CA ALA A 78 -13.27 15.65 3.65
C ALA A 78 -12.57 14.53 2.84
N GLN A 79 -13.38 13.61 2.32
CA GLN A 79 -13.05 12.72 1.19
C GLN A 79 -11.98 11.64 1.44
N SER A 80 -12.22 10.74 2.38
CA SER A 80 -11.95 9.28 2.27
C SER A 80 -12.10 8.58 3.62
N ALA A 81 -13.10 9.00 4.40
CA ALA A 81 -13.60 8.11 5.43
C ALA A 81 -14.23 6.90 4.72
N LEU A 82 -13.87 5.73 5.23
CA LEU A 82 -14.34 4.42 4.83
C LEU A 82 -15.89 4.39 4.70
N PRO A 83 -16.49 3.34 4.12
CA PRO A 83 -17.95 3.13 4.06
C PRO A 83 -18.72 3.30 5.39
N LEU A 84 -18.03 3.50 6.50
CA LEU A 84 -18.53 3.64 7.87
C LEU A 84 -19.10 5.02 8.18
N ASP A 85 -18.42 6.11 7.80
CA ASP A 85 -18.95 7.46 8.06
C ASP A 85 -20.16 7.75 7.18
N SER A 86 -20.13 7.29 5.93
CA SER A 86 -21.29 7.36 5.05
C SER A 86 -22.46 6.54 5.58
N PHE A 87 -22.22 5.33 6.08
CA PHE A 87 -23.25 4.51 6.74
C PHE A 87 -23.79 5.17 8.01
N ARG A 88 -22.91 5.67 8.89
CA ARG A 88 -23.28 6.37 10.13
C ARG A 88 -24.17 7.58 9.83
N ASN A 89 -23.77 8.40 8.87
CA ASN A 89 -24.53 9.57 8.45
C ASN A 89 -25.88 9.17 7.86
N GLY A 90 -25.93 8.14 7.02
CA GLY A 90 -27.18 7.61 6.46
C GLY A 90 -28.12 7.05 7.53
N TYR A 91 -27.57 6.30 8.49
CA TYR A 91 -28.31 5.76 9.62
C TYR A 91 -28.90 6.88 10.49
N MET A 92 -28.08 7.86 10.88
CA MET A 92 -28.55 9.01 11.65
C MET A 92 -29.63 9.81 10.92
N ASN A 93 -29.48 10.00 9.61
CA ASN A 93 -30.48 10.70 8.80
C ASN A 93 -31.82 9.95 8.81
N ALA A 94 -31.79 8.63 8.65
CA ALA A 94 -33.00 7.79 8.72
C ALA A 94 -33.65 7.83 10.12
N VAL A 95 -32.85 7.81 11.20
CA VAL A 95 -33.38 7.94 12.57
C VAL A 95 -34.03 9.30 12.80
N ASN A 96 -33.43 10.38 12.31
CA ASN A 96 -34.00 11.72 12.38
C ASN A 96 -35.30 11.83 11.58
N GLU A 97 -35.38 11.16 10.43
CA GLU A 97 -36.60 11.05 9.63
C GLU A 97 -37.72 10.35 10.40
N VAL A 98 -37.41 9.20 11.02
CA VAL A 98 -38.35 8.44 11.87
C VAL A 98 -38.84 9.32 13.02
N SER A 99 -37.93 10.00 13.73
CA SER A 99 -38.29 10.92 14.81
C SER A 99 -39.25 12.01 14.33
N ARG A 100 -38.97 12.62 13.16
CA ARG A 100 -39.81 13.67 12.59
C ARG A 100 -41.20 13.16 12.21
N VAL A 101 -41.28 12.02 11.52
CA VAL A 101 -42.55 11.42 11.09
C VAL A 101 -43.41 11.04 12.31
N MET A 102 -42.80 10.44 13.34
CA MET A 102 -43.52 10.09 14.57
C MET A 102 -44.02 11.34 15.30
N ALA A 103 -43.26 12.43 15.32
CA ALA A 103 -43.67 13.69 15.95
C ALA A 103 -44.75 14.43 15.15
N SER A 104 -44.76 14.32 13.82
CA SER A 104 -45.76 14.98 12.96
C SER A 104 -47.04 14.17 12.77
N THR A 105 -47.11 12.94 13.29
CA THR A 105 -48.29 12.07 13.17
C THR A 105 -49.29 12.36 14.30
N PRO A 106 -50.50 12.86 14.00
CA PRO A 106 -51.52 13.12 15.02
C PRO A 106 -51.95 11.83 15.73
N GLY A 107 -52.03 11.87 17.07
CA GLY A 107 -52.44 10.71 17.87
C GLY A 107 -51.34 9.67 18.12
N MET A 108 -50.09 9.94 17.72
CA MET A 108 -48.95 9.06 18.02
C MET A 108 -48.62 9.07 19.52
N SER A 109 -48.43 7.88 20.10
CA SER A 109 -48.03 7.75 21.51
C SER A 109 -46.56 8.16 21.72
N VAL A 110 -46.33 9.03 22.71
CA VAL A 110 -44.99 9.48 23.11
C VAL A 110 -44.14 8.31 23.63
N ASP A 111 -44.75 7.35 24.32
CA ASP A 111 -44.06 6.18 24.85
C ASP A 111 -43.63 5.22 23.74
N LEU A 112 -44.44 5.10 22.69
CA LEU A 112 -44.06 4.38 21.48
C LEU A 112 -42.87 5.06 20.77
N GLY A 113 -42.91 6.39 20.64
CA GLY A 113 -41.78 7.19 20.13
C GLY A 113 -40.49 6.93 20.90
N LYS A 114 -40.54 7.00 22.23
CA LYS A 114 -39.40 6.70 23.10
C LYS A 114 -38.90 5.27 22.92
N SER A 115 -39.80 4.30 22.83
CA SER A 115 -39.45 2.89 22.64
C SER A 115 -38.71 2.67 21.32
N VAL A 116 -39.24 3.21 20.21
CA VAL A 116 -38.62 3.14 18.88
C VAL A 116 -37.24 3.80 18.86
N MET A 117 -37.13 5.02 19.39
CA MET A 117 -35.85 5.74 19.41
C MET A 117 -34.80 5.03 20.27
N THR A 118 -35.22 4.46 21.39
CA THR A 118 -34.34 3.65 22.25
C THR A 118 -33.88 2.39 21.53
N HIS A 119 -34.78 1.72 20.81
CA HIS A 119 -34.47 0.53 20.03
C HIS A 119 -33.46 0.83 18.91
N LEU A 120 -33.66 1.92 18.16
CA LEU A 120 -32.71 2.36 17.12
C LEU A 120 -31.35 2.70 17.73
N GLY A 121 -31.30 3.38 18.87
CA GLY A 121 -30.05 3.64 19.60
C GLY A 121 -29.30 2.36 20.00
N ARG A 122 -30.02 1.30 20.42
CA ARG A 122 -29.42 -0.01 20.76
C ARG A 122 -28.89 -0.73 19.52
N ILE A 123 -29.66 -0.75 18.42
CA ILE A 123 -29.22 -1.35 17.15
C ILE A 123 -27.93 -0.68 16.68
N TYR A 124 -27.87 0.65 16.72
CA TYR A 124 -26.67 1.38 16.32
C TYR A 124 -25.45 1.02 17.16
N LYS A 125 -25.60 0.93 18.49
CA LYS A 125 -24.51 0.50 19.39
C LYS A 125 -24.04 -0.93 19.09
N ASN A 126 -24.96 -1.85 18.85
CA ASN A 126 -24.60 -3.22 18.50
C ASN A 126 -23.82 -3.28 17.19
N LEU A 127 -24.29 -2.56 16.15
CA LEU A 127 -23.59 -2.47 14.86
C LEU A 127 -22.19 -1.91 15.01
N GLN A 128 -22.02 -0.91 15.88
CA GLN A 128 -20.71 -0.33 16.18
C GLN A 128 -19.77 -1.35 16.86
N GLN A 129 -20.25 -2.10 17.85
CA GLN A 129 -19.46 -3.13 18.54
C GLN A 129 -19.06 -4.30 17.62
N PHE A 130 -19.97 -4.77 16.76
CA PHE A 130 -19.65 -5.81 15.76
C PHE A 130 -18.54 -5.36 14.80
N HIS A 131 -18.46 -4.07 14.50
CA HIS A 131 -17.43 -3.52 13.62
C HIS A 131 -16.09 -3.30 14.33
N GLU A 132 -16.11 -2.79 15.57
CA GLU A 132 -14.91 -2.65 16.41
C GLU A 132 -14.22 -4.01 16.61
N ALA A 133 -14.99 -5.10 16.83
CA ALA A 133 -14.46 -6.45 16.94
C ALA A 133 -13.79 -6.99 15.65
N GLN A 134 -14.21 -6.54 14.46
CA GLN A 134 -13.58 -6.93 13.19
C GLN A 134 -12.29 -6.16 12.90
N THR A 135 -12.16 -4.94 13.42
CA THR A 135 -10.99 -4.08 13.17
C THR A 135 -9.78 -4.48 14.04
N THR A 136 -10.02 -5.08 15.22
CA THR A 136 -8.96 -5.48 16.16
C THR A 136 -8.18 -6.75 15.72
N MET A 137 -8.65 -7.52 14.73
CA MET A 137 -7.94 -8.73 14.27
C MET A 137 -6.77 -8.49 13.30
N VAL A 138 -6.46 -7.23 12.95
CA VAL A 138 -5.38 -6.91 11.99
C VAL A 138 -4.14 -6.29 12.66
N VAL A 139 -4.15 -6.03 13.98
CA VAL A 139 -3.12 -5.18 14.64
C VAL A 139 -2.19 -5.94 15.60
N GLU A 140 -2.35 -7.26 15.80
CA GLU A 140 -1.37 -8.08 16.54
C GLU A 140 -0.44 -8.88 15.61
N SER A 141 0.37 -8.19 14.79
CA SER A 141 1.55 -8.80 14.13
C SER A 141 2.60 -7.76 13.71
N GLU A 142 2.70 -6.64 14.42
CA GLU A 142 3.78 -5.67 14.21
C GLU A 142 4.40 -5.26 15.55
N SER A 143 5.01 -6.23 16.23
CA SER A 143 5.94 -5.98 17.33
C SER A 143 7.32 -6.50 16.95
N GLU A 144 8.25 -5.55 16.82
CA GLU A 144 9.69 -5.68 17.06
C GLU A 144 10.55 -6.32 15.95
N MET A 145 11.06 -5.47 15.05
CA MET A 145 12.35 -5.73 14.40
C MET A 145 13.46 -5.45 15.42
N ASP A 146 13.91 -6.49 16.10
CA ASP A 146 15.26 -6.55 16.66
C ASP A 146 16.14 -7.40 15.72
N CYS A 147 17.27 -6.84 15.31
CA CYS A 147 18.24 -7.47 14.44
C CYS A 147 19.23 -8.26 15.30
N SER A 148 18.94 -9.54 15.53
CA SER A 148 19.90 -10.47 16.14
C SER A 148 19.88 -11.82 15.43
N SER A 149 21.02 -12.15 14.85
CA SER A 149 21.39 -13.43 14.27
C SER A 149 21.01 -14.62 15.16
N SER A 150 20.15 -15.51 14.66
CA SER A 150 20.13 -16.91 15.11
C SER A 150 19.56 -17.82 14.02
N SER A 151 20.35 -18.83 13.69
CA SER A 151 20.02 -19.96 12.84
C SER A 151 18.83 -20.74 13.38
N SER A 152 17.81 -21.01 12.56
CA SER A 152 16.90 -22.14 12.77
C SER A 152 16.25 -22.58 11.46
N ALA A 153 16.14 -23.90 11.34
CA ALA A 153 16.05 -24.66 10.10
C ALA A 153 14.66 -24.60 9.44
N ALA A 154 14.64 -24.61 8.11
CA ALA A 154 13.45 -24.92 7.34
C ALA A 154 13.14 -26.43 7.41
N PRO A 155 11.86 -26.86 7.47
CA PRO A 155 11.53 -28.27 7.48
C PRO A 155 11.77 -28.87 6.08
N LEU A 156 12.65 -29.86 6.00
CA LEU A 156 12.92 -30.61 4.78
C LEU A 156 11.86 -31.70 4.59
N SER A 157 11.28 -31.79 3.39
CA SER A 157 10.39 -32.88 2.98
C SER A 157 11.18 -34.19 2.79
N PRO A 158 10.59 -35.37 3.08
CA PRO A 158 11.27 -36.64 2.89
C PRO A 158 11.08 -37.11 1.44
N ALA A 159 12.12 -36.96 0.62
CA ALA A 159 12.20 -37.67 -0.65
C ALA A 159 13.35 -38.69 -0.57
N SER A 160 12.95 -39.94 -0.38
CA SER A 160 13.78 -41.13 -0.55
C SER A 160 14.29 -41.20 -1.99
N SER A 161 15.61 -41.30 -2.17
CA SER A 161 16.21 -42.14 -3.22
C SER A 161 17.71 -42.23 -2.93
N GLY A 162 18.15 -43.42 -2.50
CA GLY A 162 19.55 -43.68 -2.24
C GLY A 162 20.34 -43.89 -3.52
N TYR A 163 21.62 -43.51 -3.50
CA TYR A 163 22.69 -44.28 -4.12
C TYR A 163 24.01 -43.98 -3.39
N HIS A 164 24.70 -45.06 -3.06
CA HIS A 164 25.97 -45.17 -2.36
C HIS A 164 27.08 -45.34 -3.41
N SER A 165 28.20 -44.60 -3.30
CA SER A 165 29.59 -45.11 -3.33
C SER A 165 30.65 -44.04 -3.69
N ASP A 166 31.57 -43.87 -2.73
CA ASP A 166 33.05 -43.93 -2.80
C ASP A 166 33.93 -42.87 -3.52
N CYS A 167 34.75 -42.23 -2.66
CA CYS A 167 36.18 -41.86 -2.70
C CYS A 167 36.91 -41.44 -4.01
N GLU A 168 37.52 -40.23 -3.97
CA GLU A 168 38.99 -39.94 -4.09
C GLU A 168 39.28 -38.58 -4.82
N SER A 169 40.11 -37.73 -4.18
CA SER A 169 40.53 -36.33 -4.48
C SER A 169 41.43 -36.16 -5.75
N PRO A 170 41.82 -34.96 -6.30
CA PRO A 170 42.21 -33.71 -5.59
C PRO A 170 42.11 -32.29 -6.26
N ALA A 171 42.39 -31.27 -5.42
CA ALA A 171 42.90 -29.87 -5.62
C ALA A 171 42.01 -28.74 -6.24
N PRO A 172 41.83 -27.59 -5.54
CA PRO A 172 41.28 -26.38 -6.15
C PRO A 172 42.36 -25.52 -6.83
N SER A 173 42.15 -25.15 -8.10
CA SER A 173 42.95 -24.15 -8.84
C SER A 173 42.51 -22.71 -8.49
N PRO A 174 43.37 -21.69 -8.69
CA PRO A 174 43.28 -20.40 -7.99
C PRO A 174 42.24 -19.43 -8.58
N MET A 175 41.72 -18.56 -7.70
CA MET A 175 40.84 -17.42 -7.99
C MET A 175 41.40 -16.52 -9.09
N PRO A 176 40.57 -16.02 -10.04
CA PRO A 176 40.86 -14.81 -10.77
C PRO A 176 40.56 -13.59 -9.87
N GLU A 177 41.52 -12.68 -9.78
CA GLU A 177 41.42 -11.44 -9.03
C GLU A 177 40.14 -10.66 -9.36
N GLU A 178 39.42 -10.34 -8.29
CA GLU A 178 38.23 -9.51 -8.29
C GLU A 178 38.67 -8.06 -8.56
N SER A 179 38.72 -7.67 -9.82
CA SER A 179 38.72 -6.25 -10.17
C SER A 179 37.42 -5.66 -9.61
N GLU A 180 37.54 -4.91 -8.53
CA GLU A 180 36.46 -4.23 -7.82
C GLU A 180 35.44 -3.69 -8.83
N LYS A 181 34.25 -4.29 -8.86
CA LYS A 181 33.08 -3.70 -9.52
C LYS A 181 32.61 -2.56 -8.63
N LEU A 182 33.38 -1.49 -8.61
CA LEU A 182 32.92 -0.21 -8.12
C LEU A 182 31.71 0.17 -8.96
N TRP A 183 30.57 0.24 -8.27
CA TRP A 183 29.36 0.89 -8.74
C TRP A 183 29.73 2.21 -9.43
N ARG A 184 29.27 2.40 -10.68
CA ARG A 184 29.36 3.68 -11.37
C ARG A 184 27.96 4.32 -11.35
N PRO A 185 27.79 5.52 -10.78
CA PRO A 185 26.62 6.34 -11.09
C PRO A 185 26.69 6.74 -12.57
N TRP A 186 25.51 7.04 -13.11
CA TRP A 186 25.23 7.33 -14.52
C TRP A 186 26.09 8.45 -15.12
#